data_AF-M0LCA1-F1
#
_entry.id   AF-M0LCA1-F1
#
_cell.length_a   1.000
_cell.length_b   1.000
_cell.length_c   1.000
_cell.angle_alpha   90.00
_cell.angle_beta   90.00
_cell.angle_gamma   90.00
#
_symmetry.space_group_name_H-M   'P 1'
#
loop_
_entity.id
_entity.type
_entity.pdbx_description
1 polymer ?
#
loop_
_entity_poly.entity_id
_entity_poly.type
_entity_poly.pdbx_seq_one_letter_code
_entity_poly.pdbx_strand_id
1 'polypeptide(L)'
;MNRRIFLARTGVSIGTLTLGSTAASAATEGDEARRFVVDRRGLGSEADLEVVHEMDPVDLLVVRATEERLEDAGAPFAPDVRLPAEPHAPVDREPAGDEVGTGDGFRYQWDKQDQRIPEAHEVTRGEGTRVAIIDSGIAAGHPDLEGQVNLALSRSFAEDGYGVGAPYGGTHGTHVAGIVAASDETDGGVIGSAPGAELVDLRVFGANLESRGGDVPPGYWADTYMGTVMAALVYAAEIGCDAANLSLGWTWRMRQEGWGRFWGKVHQRVGNYARGQGTLHTHASGNWGESLQFNRDETDSSQTAGGITTSATGPVGFDPETEEYDEPPYSPSTYTTHGVGAIDLAAPGGKGGESQYDDVYNAIALPQFDEDGEYLGAEYGYAFYAGTSMAAPQVAGAAALVKSAHSEYNANQVRIALTRTAERPDEYENKYYGSGYLDTCAAVTG
;
A
#
# COMPACT_ATOMS: atom_id res chain seq x y z
N MET A 1 13.01 -33.56 22.02
CA MET A 1 11.56 -33.77 21.94
C MET A 1 11.03 -32.70 20.99
N ASN A 2 10.93 -33.05 19.70
CA ASN A 2 10.69 -32.12 18.60
C ASN A 2 9.20 -31.78 18.48
N ARG A 3 8.84 -30.50 18.46
CA ARG A 3 7.58 -30.02 17.87
C ARG A 3 7.92 -29.28 16.59
N ARG A 4 7.74 -29.96 15.46
CA ARG A 4 7.66 -29.34 14.14
C ARG A 4 6.30 -28.65 14.05
N ILE A 5 6.30 -27.33 13.93
CA ILE A 5 5.14 -26.57 13.49
C ILE A 5 5.06 -26.75 11.97
N PHE A 6 3.97 -27.35 11.52
CA PHE A 6 3.66 -27.54 10.11
C PHE A 6 2.95 -26.27 9.64
N LEU A 7 3.64 -25.39 8.92
CA LEU A 7 3.02 -24.21 8.30
C LEU A 7 1.96 -24.67 7.28
N ALA A 8 0.75 -24.15 7.45
CA ALA A 8 -0.32 -24.29 6.47
C ALA A 8 0.02 -23.45 5.24
N ARG A 9 0.10 -24.11 4.08
CA ARG A 9 0.22 -23.49 2.76
C ARG A 9 -1.11 -22.85 2.38
N THR A 10 -1.18 -21.54 2.22
CA THR A 10 -2.33 -20.83 1.64
C THR A 10 -1.92 -20.02 0.41
N GLY A 11 -1.36 -20.70 -0.59
CA GLY A 11 -1.31 -20.16 -1.95
C GLY A 11 -2.59 -20.53 -2.69
N VAL A 12 -3.55 -19.60 -2.82
CA VAL A 12 -4.77 -19.84 -3.62
C VAL A 12 -4.41 -19.79 -5.10
N SER A 13 -4.44 -20.94 -5.75
CA SER A 13 -4.20 -21.08 -7.19
C SER A 13 -5.55 -21.01 -7.92
N ILE A 14 -5.83 -19.95 -8.69
CA ILE A 14 -7.01 -19.90 -9.59
C ILE A 14 -6.64 -20.61 -10.90
N GLY A 15 -6.29 -21.89 -10.78
CA GLY A 15 -5.79 -22.70 -11.88
C GLY A 15 -6.74 -23.77 -12.38
N THR A 16 -7.66 -24.22 -11.52
CA THR A 16 -8.70 -25.20 -11.81
C THR A 16 -9.63 -25.23 -10.59
N LEU A 17 -10.83 -24.69 -10.70
CA LEU A 17 -11.92 -25.02 -9.76
C LEU A 17 -12.37 -26.46 -10.07
N THR A 18 -11.63 -27.44 -9.55
CA THR A 18 -12.21 -28.74 -9.22
C THR A 18 -12.50 -28.72 -7.72
N LEU A 19 -13.79 -28.64 -7.38
CA LEU A 19 -14.32 -28.72 -6.01
C LEU A 19 -13.81 -30.00 -5.32
N GLY A 20 -12.74 -29.84 -4.53
CA GLY A 20 -12.24 -30.85 -3.60
C GLY A 20 -12.67 -30.46 -2.20
N SER A 21 -13.72 -31.12 -1.71
CA SER A 21 -14.29 -30.99 -0.37
C SER A 21 -13.23 -31.04 0.73
N THR A 22 -13.11 -29.99 1.55
CA THR A 22 -13.18 -30.09 3.02
C THR A 22 -13.25 -28.68 3.64
N ALA A 23 -14.28 -28.50 4.48
CA ALA A 23 -14.57 -27.34 5.34
C ALA A 23 -14.90 -26.00 4.66
N ALA A 24 -15.85 -26.04 3.71
CA ALA A 24 -16.81 -24.95 3.58
C ALA A 24 -17.82 -25.10 4.73
N SER A 25 -17.99 -24.07 5.57
CA SER A 25 -19.22 -23.95 6.35
C SER A 25 -20.36 -23.82 5.34
N ALA A 26 -21.19 -24.85 5.24
CA ALA A 26 -22.36 -24.89 4.38
C ALA A 26 -23.39 -23.87 4.89
N ALA A 27 -23.28 -22.63 4.42
CA ALA A 27 -24.44 -21.79 4.19
C ALA A 27 -25.15 -22.35 2.94
N THR A 28 -26.45 -22.49 3.04
CA THR A 28 -27.34 -22.87 1.95
C THR A 28 -27.54 -21.62 1.10
N GLU A 29 -26.88 -21.48 -0.05
CA GLU A 29 -27.05 -20.30 -0.90
C GLU A 29 -27.69 -20.67 -2.24
N GLY A 30 -28.99 -20.39 -2.35
CA GLY A 30 -29.54 -20.00 -3.62
C GLY A 30 -29.18 -18.54 -3.87
N ASP A 31 -28.71 -18.23 -5.08
CA ASP A 31 -28.97 -16.97 -5.78
C ASP A 31 -28.73 -15.63 -5.01
N GLU A 32 -27.66 -15.53 -4.21
CA GLU A 32 -27.27 -14.23 -3.63
C GLU A 32 -26.34 -13.46 -4.57
N ALA A 33 -26.66 -12.18 -4.81
CA ALA A 33 -25.84 -11.28 -5.63
C ALA A 33 -24.45 -11.10 -5.01
N ARG A 34 -23.40 -11.32 -5.81
CA ARG A 34 -21.99 -11.18 -5.42
C ARG A 34 -21.33 -10.02 -6.16
N ARG A 35 -20.16 -9.60 -5.69
CA ARG A 35 -19.36 -8.56 -6.36
C ARG A 35 -18.60 -9.14 -7.56
N PHE A 36 -18.68 -8.45 -8.69
CA PHE A 36 -17.98 -8.78 -9.94
C PHE A 36 -17.33 -7.55 -10.53
N VAL A 37 -16.17 -7.74 -11.18
CA VAL A 37 -15.58 -6.76 -12.08
C VAL A 37 -15.98 -7.12 -13.51
N VAL A 38 -16.49 -6.14 -14.25
CA VAL A 38 -17.09 -6.34 -15.58
C VAL A 38 -16.43 -5.41 -16.60
N ASP A 39 -16.11 -5.94 -17.79
CA ASP A 39 -15.68 -5.13 -18.94
C ASP A 39 -16.90 -4.47 -19.58
N ARG A 40 -17.07 -3.17 -19.31
CA ARG A 40 -18.23 -2.36 -19.73
C ARG A 40 -18.44 -2.39 -21.24
N ARG A 41 -17.36 -2.54 -22.03
CA ARG A 41 -17.43 -2.58 -23.51
C ARG A 41 -18.20 -3.78 -24.05
N GLY A 42 -18.28 -4.86 -23.28
CA GLY A 42 -19.04 -6.06 -23.65
C GLY A 42 -20.48 -6.05 -23.14
N LEU A 43 -20.85 -5.05 -22.34
CA LEU A 43 -22.14 -5.00 -21.66
C LEU A 43 -23.21 -4.40 -22.57
N GLY A 44 -24.27 -5.17 -22.85
CA GLY A 44 -25.37 -4.71 -23.71
C GLY A 44 -26.29 -3.68 -23.04
N SER A 45 -26.40 -3.69 -21.71
CA SER A 45 -27.22 -2.77 -20.91
C SER A 45 -26.78 -2.79 -19.44
N GLU A 46 -26.68 -1.62 -18.83
CA GLU A 46 -26.44 -1.45 -17.38
C GLU A 46 -27.73 -1.47 -16.56
N ALA A 47 -28.89 -1.50 -17.23
CA ALA A 47 -30.18 -1.53 -16.55
C ALA A 47 -30.27 -2.74 -15.59
N ASP A 48 -30.69 -2.45 -14.36
CA ASP A 48 -30.90 -3.42 -13.28
C ASP A 48 -29.62 -4.04 -12.73
N LEU A 49 -28.44 -3.44 -12.96
CA LEU A 49 -27.21 -3.76 -12.23
C LEU A 49 -27.02 -2.79 -11.07
N GLU A 50 -26.72 -3.32 -9.90
CA GLU A 50 -26.28 -2.51 -8.76
C GLU A 50 -24.80 -2.18 -8.95
N VAL A 51 -24.50 -0.97 -9.39
CA VAL A 51 -23.12 -0.50 -9.60
C VAL A 51 -22.53 -0.06 -8.27
N VAL A 52 -21.43 -0.70 -7.87
CA VAL A 52 -20.66 -0.36 -6.66
C VAL A 52 -19.61 0.71 -6.99
N HIS A 53 -18.86 0.51 -8.07
CA HIS A 53 -17.85 1.46 -8.54
C HIS A 53 -17.86 1.58 -10.07
N GLU A 54 -17.81 2.82 -10.53
CA GLU A 54 -17.62 3.17 -11.94
C GLU A 54 -16.15 3.50 -12.17
N MET A 55 -15.55 2.89 -13.20
CA MET A 55 -14.20 3.19 -13.68
C MET A 55 -14.27 3.55 -15.16
N ASP A 56 -15.01 4.62 -15.46
CA ASP A 56 -15.34 5.07 -16.81
C ASP A 56 -14.14 5.25 -17.73
N PRO A 57 -13.02 5.88 -17.30
CA PRO A 57 -11.86 6.06 -18.18
C PRO A 57 -11.20 4.77 -18.67
N VAL A 58 -11.51 3.64 -18.04
CA VAL A 58 -10.99 2.31 -18.39
C VAL A 58 -12.10 1.33 -18.78
N ASP A 59 -13.34 1.79 -18.97
CA ASP A 59 -14.48 0.95 -19.34
C ASP A 59 -14.64 -0.29 -18.43
N LEU A 60 -14.51 -0.11 -17.11
CA LEU A 60 -14.72 -1.17 -16.13
C LEU A 60 -15.80 -0.76 -15.13
N LEU A 61 -16.56 -1.75 -14.64
CA LEU A 61 -17.53 -1.58 -13.56
C LEU A 61 -17.24 -2.61 -12.46
N VAL A 62 -17.48 -2.21 -11.22
CA VAL A 62 -17.70 -3.15 -10.12
C VAL A 62 -19.19 -3.17 -9.82
N VAL A 63 -19.81 -4.35 -9.85
CA VAL A 63 -21.26 -4.51 -9.69
C VAL A 63 -21.60 -5.60 -8.68
N ARG A 64 -22.76 -5.50 -8.03
CA ARG A 64 -23.41 -6.63 -7.36
C ARG A 64 -24.44 -7.25 -8.30
N ALA A 65 -24.24 -8.52 -8.64
CA ALA A 65 -25.09 -9.26 -9.57
C ALA A 65 -24.99 -10.77 -9.35
N THR A 66 -25.82 -11.55 -10.04
CA THR A 66 -25.65 -13.01 -10.16
C THR A 66 -24.84 -13.35 -11.41
N GLU A 67 -24.16 -14.49 -11.44
CA GLU A 67 -23.39 -14.92 -12.62
C GLU A 67 -24.29 -15.07 -13.85
N GLU A 68 -25.45 -15.71 -13.70
CA GLU A 68 -26.46 -15.88 -14.77
C GLU A 68 -26.85 -14.54 -15.39
N ARG A 69 -27.05 -13.49 -14.56
CA ARG A 69 -27.38 -12.16 -15.06
C ARG A 69 -26.27 -11.54 -15.90
N LEU A 70 -25.01 -11.73 -15.50
CA LEU A 70 -23.86 -11.21 -16.24
C LEU A 70 -23.60 -12.00 -17.53
N GLU A 71 -23.85 -13.31 -17.52
CA GLU A 71 -23.83 -14.16 -18.71
C GLU A 71 -24.90 -13.72 -19.73
N ASP A 72 -26.13 -13.48 -19.28
CA ASP A 72 -27.22 -12.95 -20.11
C ASP A 72 -26.90 -11.56 -20.69
N ALA A 73 -26.21 -10.71 -19.92
CA ALA A 73 -25.77 -9.40 -20.38
C ALA A 73 -24.63 -9.45 -21.41
N GLY A 74 -24.00 -10.62 -21.59
CA GLY A 74 -22.96 -10.88 -22.59
C GLY A 74 -21.59 -10.28 -22.28
N ALA A 75 -21.38 -9.78 -21.06
CA ALA A 75 -20.16 -9.06 -20.72
C ALA A 75 -19.06 -10.01 -20.20
N PRO A 76 -17.78 -9.80 -20.57
CA PRO A 76 -16.68 -10.45 -19.87
C PRO A 76 -16.64 -9.97 -18.41
N PHE A 77 -16.62 -10.91 -17.46
CA PHE A 77 -16.53 -10.61 -16.03
C PHE A 77 -15.62 -11.58 -15.30
N ALA A 78 -15.24 -11.20 -14.08
CA ALA A 78 -14.67 -12.08 -13.07
C ALA A 78 -15.20 -11.68 -11.68
N PRO A 79 -15.33 -12.62 -10.73
CA PRO A 79 -15.62 -12.28 -9.34
C PRO A 79 -14.61 -11.27 -8.81
N ASP A 80 -15.11 -10.31 -8.06
CA ASP A 80 -14.28 -9.36 -7.34
C ASP A 80 -13.50 -10.10 -6.26
N VAL A 81 -12.21 -9.78 -6.13
CA VAL A 81 -11.31 -10.49 -5.23
C VAL A 81 -11.35 -9.82 -3.87
N ARG A 82 -11.86 -10.53 -2.87
CA ARG A 82 -11.83 -10.10 -1.46
C ARG A 82 -10.39 -10.09 -0.94
N LEU A 83 -10.01 -8.99 -0.32
CA LEU A 83 -8.73 -8.75 0.34
C LEU A 83 -8.98 -8.79 1.84
N PRO A 84 -8.58 -9.87 2.53
CA PRO A 84 -8.81 -9.97 3.96
C PRO A 84 -7.95 -8.96 4.72
N ALA A 85 -8.43 -8.47 5.86
CA ALA A 85 -7.67 -7.62 6.77
C ALA A 85 -6.34 -8.27 7.24
N GLU A 86 -6.38 -9.57 7.50
CA GLU A 86 -5.26 -10.42 7.91
C GLU A 86 -4.96 -11.47 6.82
N PRO A 87 -3.70 -11.75 6.43
CA PRO A 87 -2.43 -11.54 7.16
C PRO A 87 -1.56 -10.42 6.56
N HIS A 88 -2.15 -9.31 6.12
CA HIS A 88 -1.45 -8.24 5.39
C HIS A 88 -0.92 -7.13 6.31
N ALA A 89 -1.13 -7.26 7.62
CA ALA A 89 -0.69 -6.30 8.62
C ALA A 89 0.86 -6.24 8.71
N PRO A 90 1.47 -5.06 8.95
CA PRO A 90 2.85 -4.95 9.39
C PRO A 90 3.11 -5.76 10.68
N VAL A 91 4.38 -6.08 10.92
CA VAL A 91 4.78 -6.69 12.20
C VAL A 91 4.61 -5.64 13.28
N ASP A 92 3.70 -5.90 14.23
CA ASP A 92 3.49 -5.02 15.36
C ASP A 92 4.50 -5.25 16.47
N ARG A 93 4.86 -4.15 17.12
CA ARG A 93 5.35 -4.15 18.49
C ARG A 93 4.56 -3.14 19.27
N GLU A 94 4.30 -3.48 20.52
CA GLU A 94 3.70 -2.59 21.52
C GLU A 94 4.11 -1.13 21.26
N PRO A 95 3.16 -0.19 21.25
CA PRO A 95 3.46 1.21 21.02
C PRO A 95 4.63 1.59 21.92
N ALA A 96 5.59 2.32 21.38
CA ALA A 96 6.69 2.79 22.17
C ALA A 96 6.06 3.51 23.37
N GLY A 97 6.22 2.92 24.57
CA GLY A 97 5.72 3.54 25.78
C GLY A 97 6.37 4.92 25.95
N ASP A 98 6.09 5.57 27.07
CA ASP A 98 6.66 6.88 27.47
C ASP A 98 8.22 6.97 27.45
N GLU A 99 8.93 5.98 26.92
CA GLU A 99 10.38 5.88 26.71
C GLU A 99 10.91 6.64 25.48
N VAL A 100 10.06 7.02 24.52
CA VAL A 100 10.45 8.01 23.51
C VAL A 100 10.31 9.39 24.13
N GLY A 101 11.40 9.90 24.71
CA GLY A 101 11.42 11.22 25.33
C GLY A 101 10.88 12.29 24.38
N THR A 102 10.14 13.26 24.93
CA THR A 102 9.72 14.45 24.18
C THR A 102 10.96 15.19 23.69
N GLY A 103 11.32 15.01 22.42
CA GLY A 103 12.48 15.66 21.82
C GLY A 103 13.03 14.90 20.61
N ASP A 104 12.93 15.53 19.46
CA ASP A 104 13.53 15.17 18.15
C ASP A 104 13.12 13.79 17.59
N GLY A 105 11.91 13.66 17.04
CA GLY A 105 11.47 12.42 16.40
C GLY A 105 12.33 12.00 15.20
N PHE A 106 13.00 12.96 14.54
CA PHE A 106 13.91 12.69 13.42
C PHE A 106 15.08 11.79 13.82
N ARG A 107 15.53 11.85 15.09
CA ARG A 107 16.59 10.98 15.61
C ARG A 107 16.29 9.49 15.45
N TYR A 108 15.01 9.11 15.45
CA TYR A 108 14.55 7.72 15.32
C TYR A 108 14.25 7.33 13.86
N GLN A 109 14.24 8.30 12.95
CA GLN A 109 13.94 8.07 11.53
C GLN A 109 15.22 7.76 10.74
N TRP A 110 15.89 6.64 11.09
CA TRP A 110 17.06 6.16 10.35
C TRP A 110 16.78 6.04 8.85
N ASP A 111 15.53 5.74 8.47
CA ASP A 111 15.09 5.64 7.08
C ASP A 111 15.20 6.98 6.35
N LYS A 112 14.91 8.10 7.02
CA LYS A 112 15.04 9.44 6.44
C LYS A 112 16.49 9.92 6.44
N GLN A 113 17.25 9.54 7.47
CA GLN A 113 18.68 9.83 7.56
C GLN A 113 19.47 9.12 6.44
N ASP A 114 19.27 7.81 6.29
CA ASP A 114 19.91 6.97 5.26
C ASP A 114 19.57 7.44 3.83
N GLN A 115 18.31 7.83 3.59
CA GLN A 115 17.86 8.35 2.30
C GLN A 115 18.30 9.80 2.03
N ARG A 116 19.03 10.42 2.97
CA ARG A 116 19.53 11.80 2.90
C ARG A 116 18.44 12.81 2.57
N ILE A 117 17.28 12.65 3.22
CA ILE A 117 16.11 13.48 2.99
C ILE A 117 16.37 14.97 3.27
N PRO A 118 17.11 15.37 4.33
CA PRO A 118 17.47 16.78 4.53
C PRO A 118 18.26 17.39 3.36
N GLU A 119 19.17 16.64 2.73
CA GLU A 119 19.91 17.09 1.54
C GLU A 119 18.97 17.25 0.34
N ALA A 120 18.04 16.31 0.14
CA ALA A 120 17.04 16.41 -0.91
C ALA A 120 16.14 17.66 -0.74
N HIS A 121 15.81 18.00 0.51
CA HIS A 121 15.02 19.18 0.87
C HIS A 121 15.71 20.51 0.59
N GLU A 122 17.04 20.53 0.42
CA GLU A 122 17.75 21.72 -0.08
C GLU A 122 17.41 22.05 -1.55
N VAL A 123 16.93 21.04 -2.31
CA VAL A 123 16.49 21.19 -3.71
C VAL A 123 14.98 21.44 -3.80
N THR A 124 14.19 20.58 -3.16
CA THR A 124 12.72 20.65 -3.14
C THR A 124 12.17 19.85 -1.97
N ARG A 125 11.01 20.26 -1.44
CA ARG A 125 10.29 19.49 -0.40
C ARG A 125 9.07 18.77 -0.98
N GLY A 126 8.89 18.78 -2.30
CA GLY A 126 7.75 18.14 -2.98
C GLY A 126 6.63 19.12 -3.34
N GLU A 127 6.87 20.43 -3.23
CA GLU A 127 5.84 21.44 -3.48
C GLU A 127 5.23 21.31 -4.87
N GLY A 128 3.91 21.50 -4.94
CA GLY A 128 3.15 21.45 -6.19
C GLY A 128 2.88 20.03 -6.70
N THR A 129 3.24 19.00 -5.94
CA THR A 129 2.92 17.61 -6.25
C THR A 129 1.80 17.07 -5.39
N ARG A 130 1.14 16.02 -5.88
CA ARG A 130 0.03 15.35 -5.19
C ARG A 130 0.26 13.85 -5.08
N VAL A 131 0.10 13.30 -3.88
CA VAL A 131 0.24 11.85 -3.61
C VAL A 131 -1.05 11.29 -3.03
N ALA A 132 -1.64 10.31 -3.72
CA ALA A 132 -2.75 9.54 -3.19
C ALA A 132 -2.26 8.43 -2.26
N ILE A 133 -2.87 8.30 -1.08
CA ILE A 133 -2.69 7.17 -0.17
C ILE A 133 -3.93 6.30 -0.26
N ILE A 134 -3.81 5.12 -0.89
CA ILE A 134 -4.89 4.16 -1.08
C ILE A 134 -4.82 3.14 0.07
N ASP A 135 -5.48 3.42 1.18
CA ASP A 135 -5.24 2.72 2.44
C ASP A 135 -6.47 2.75 3.40
N SER A 136 -6.25 2.63 4.71
CA SER A 136 -7.25 2.56 5.77
C SER A 136 -7.87 3.90 6.19
N GLY A 137 -7.35 5.00 5.66
CA GLY A 137 -7.74 6.36 6.03
C GLY A 137 -6.58 7.14 6.62
N ILE A 138 -6.60 8.46 6.46
CA ILE A 138 -5.59 9.37 7.01
C ILE A 138 -6.22 10.20 8.13
N ALA A 139 -5.58 10.24 9.30
CA ALA A 139 -5.94 11.18 10.35
C ALA A 139 -5.47 12.60 9.99
N ALA A 140 -6.29 13.33 9.23
CA ALA A 140 -5.95 14.69 8.78
C ALA A 140 -5.82 15.72 9.93
N GLY A 141 -6.33 15.39 11.12
CA GLY A 141 -6.17 16.19 12.34
C GLY A 141 -4.93 15.86 13.17
N HIS A 142 -4.12 14.86 12.78
CA HIS A 142 -2.84 14.60 13.44
C HIS A 142 -1.92 15.83 13.28
N PRO A 143 -1.22 16.30 14.32
CA PRO A 143 -0.39 17.51 14.23
C PRO A 143 0.56 17.53 13.03
N ASP A 144 1.29 16.43 12.79
CA ASP A 144 2.21 16.31 11.65
C ASP A 144 1.55 16.18 10.26
N LEU A 145 0.23 16.00 10.19
CA LEU A 145 -0.51 15.88 8.93
C LEU A 145 -1.53 17.01 8.73
N GLU A 146 -1.65 17.90 9.71
CA GLU A 146 -2.58 19.03 9.63
C GLU A 146 -2.16 19.95 8.49
N GLY A 147 -3.09 20.22 7.57
CA GLY A 147 -2.83 21.02 6.38
C GLY A 147 -2.16 20.27 5.21
N GLN A 148 -1.70 19.03 5.41
CA GLN A 148 -1.12 18.20 4.35
C GLN A 148 -2.19 17.48 3.51
N VAL A 149 -3.34 17.16 4.10
CA VAL A 149 -4.39 16.34 3.46
C VAL A 149 -5.44 17.20 2.77
N ASN A 150 -5.59 17.04 1.45
CA ASN A 150 -6.65 17.68 0.67
C ASN A 150 -7.96 16.90 0.77
N LEU A 151 -8.75 17.22 1.79
CA LEU A 151 -10.07 16.63 2.03
C LEU A 151 -11.09 16.88 0.91
N ALA A 152 -10.90 17.91 0.08
CA ALA A 152 -11.82 18.20 -1.02
C ALA A 152 -11.66 17.22 -2.19
N LEU A 153 -10.48 16.63 -2.35
CA LEU A 153 -10.20 15.60 -3.36
C LEU A 153 -10.24 14.19 -2.77
N SER A 154 -10.06 14.05 -1.45
CA SER A 154 -10.17 12.78 -0.74
C SER A 154 -11.53 12.12 -0.93
N ARG A 155 -11.54 10.80 -1.04
CA ARG A 155 -12.75 10.01 -1.27
C ARG A 155 -12.66 8.65 -0.60
N SER A 156 -13.73 8.26 0.08
CA SER A 156 -13.87 6.90 0.58
C SER A 156 -14.49 6.01 -0.47
N PHE A 157 -13.89 4.84 -0.66
CA PHE A 157 -14.40 3.74 -1.45
C PHE A 157 -14.90 2.59 -0.55
N ALA A 158 -14.75 2.72 0.77
CA ALA A 158 -15.35 1.82 1.74
C ALA A 158 -16.88 2.05 1.82
N GLU A 159 -17.65 0.97 1.84
CA GLU A 159 -19.12 0.99 1.87
C GLU A 159 -19.67 1.05 3.31
N ASP A 160 -19.06 1.86 4.19
CA ASP A 160 -19.37 1.92 5.63
C ASP A 160 -19.97 3.26 6.10
N GLY A 161 -19.97 4.29 5.24
CA GLY A 161 -20.60 5.58 5.52
C GLY A 161 -19.78 6.58 6.34
N TYR A 162 -18.58 6.24 6.82
CA TYR A 162 -17.78 7.16 7.67
C TYR A 162 -17.07 8.28 6.90
N GLY A 163 -16.85 8.13 5.58
CA GLY A 163 -16.16 9.15 4.78
C GLY A 163 -14.64 9.10 4.90
N VAL A 164 -13.97 10.27 4.94
CA VAL A 164 -12.51 10.45 4.86
C VAL A 164 -11.99 11.42 5.93
N GLY A 165 -10.66 11.55 6.05
CA GLY A 165 -10.01 12.52 6.94
C GLY A 165 -9.90 12.08 8.40
N ALA A 166 -10.27 10.83 8.68
CA ALA A 166 -10.04 10.17 9.94
C ALA A 166 -9.62 8.70 9.70
N PRO A 167 -8.94 8.06 10.66
CA PRO A 167 -8.38 6.72 10.49
C PRO A 167 -9.46 5.62 10.63
N TYR A 168 -10.65 5.78 10.04
CA TYR A 168 -11.81 4.90 10.28
C TYR A 168 -11.51 3.40 10.06
N GLY A 169 -10.69 3.06 9.07
CA GLY A 169 -10.30 1.69 8.77
C GLY A 169 -9.06 1.18 9.51
N GLY A 170 -8.49 1.97 10.42
CA GLY A 170 -7.28 1.67 11.18
C GLY A 170 -6.16 2.69 11.00
N THR A 171 -5.12 2.56 11.84
CA THR A 171 -3.98 3.49 11.93
C THR A 171 -2.99 3.41 10.75
N HIS A 172 -2.99 2.30 10.01
CA HIS A 172 -2.01 1.99 8.98
C HIS A 172 -1.83 3.10 7.93
N GLY A 173 -2.93 3.62 7.37
CA GLY A 173 -2.91 4.70 6.39
C GLY A 173 -2.34 6.01 6.92
N THR A 174 -2.45 6.27 8.23
CA THR A 174 -1.85 7.47 8.86
C THR A 174 -0.33 7.34 8.94
N HIS A 175 0.18 6.15 9.28
CA HIS A 175 1.63 5.87 9.30
C HIS A 175 2.24 5.97 7.92
N VAL A 176 1.58 5.37 6.93
CA VAL A 176 1.96 5.45 5.51
C VAL A 176 1.95 6.91 5.01
N ALA A 177 0.93 7.69 5.36
CA ALA A 177 0.82 9.10 4.99
C ALA A 177 1.95 9.94 5.60
N GLY A 178 2.30 9.70 6.87
CA GLY A 178 3.38 10.41 7.54
C GLY A 178 4.76 10.10 6.96
N ILE A 179 5.01 8.86 6.51
CA ILE A 179 6.23 8.51 5.77
C ILE A 179 6.37 9.38 4.51
N VAL A 180 5.26 9.63 3.79
CA VAL A 180 5.26 10.43 2.57
C VAL A 180 5.42 11.92 2.88
N ALA A 181 4.58 12.51 3.72
CA ALA A 181 4.47 13.97 3.82
C ALA A 181 4.14 14.50 5.22
N ALA A 182 4.58 13.84 6.30
CA ALA A 182 4.55 14.48 7.62
C ALA A 182 5.32 15.82 7.62
N SER A 183 4.71 16.86 8.17
CA SER A 183 5.32 18.18 8.34
C SER A 183 6.33 18.17 9.48
N ASP A 184 7.46 18.85 9.30
CA ASP A 184 8.48 19.09 10.32
C ASP A 184 8.21 20.33 11.20
N GLU A 185 6.99 20.85 11.17
CA GLU A 185 6.58 22.04 11.95
C GLU A 185 6.19 21.69 13.39
N THR A 186 5.95 20.41 13.69
CA THR A 186 5.64 19.93 15.04
C THR A 186 6.91 19.69 15.84
N ASP A 187 7.04 20.37 16.99
CA ASP A 187 8.16 20.16 17.91
C ASP A 187 8.19 18.71 18.43
N GLY A 188 9.28 17.99 18.14
CA GLY A 188 9.44 16.58 18.49
C GLY A 188 8.61 15.61 17.64
N GLY A 189 7.98 16.07 16.55
CA GLY A 189 7.31 15.22 15.56
C GLY A 189 8.27 14.50 14.61
N VAL A 190 7.73 13.95 13.53
CA VAL A 190 8.47 13.27 12.46
C VAL A 190 8.47 14.11 11.18
N ILE A 191 9.33 13.75 10.22
CA ILE A 191 9.35 14.33 8.88
C ILE A 191 9.05 13.27 7.81
N GLY A 192 8.22 13.65 6.84
CA GLY A 192 7.97 12.86 5.64
C GLY A 192 9.07 13.03 4.60
N SER A 193 9.12 12.14 3.62
CA SER A 193 10.08 12.27 2.51
C SER A 193 9.81 13.54 1.69
N ALA A 194 8.55 13.91 1.47
CA ALA A 194 8.10 15.06 0.71
C ALA A 194 7.08 15.91 1.50
N PRO A 195 7.52 16.66 2.54
CA PRO A 195 6.63 17.40 3.44
C PRO A 195 5.92 18.61 2.79
N GLY A 196 6.26 18.96 1.55
CA GLY A 196 5.55 19.95 0.73
C GLY A 196 4.54 19.36 -0.26
N ALA A 197 4.42 18.03 -0.32
CA ALA A 197 3.47 17.36 -1.21
C ALA A 197 2.06 17.32 -0.61
N GLU A 198 1.05 17.52 -1.45
CA GLU A 198 -0.35 17.42 -1.04
C GLU A 198 -0.79 15.95 -0.97
N LEU A 199 -1.31 15.51 0.17
CA LEU A 199 -1.85 14.16 0.34
C LEU A 199 -3.33 14.10 -0.04
N VAL A 200 -3.75 12.97 -0.65
CA VAL A 200 -5.16 12.64 -0.87
C VAL A 200 -5.50 11.32 -0.20
N ASP A 201 -6.48 11.35 0.71
CA ASP A 201 -6.98 10.18 1.42
C ASP A 201 -7.97 9.41 0.54
N LEU A 202 -7.53 8.28 -0.01
CA LEU A 202 -8.35 7.36 -0.79
C LEU A 202 -8.61 6.09 0.02
N ARG A 203 -9.50 6.20 1.00
CA ARG A 203 -9.79 5.11 1.93
C ARG A 203 -10.51 3.93 1.25
N VAL A 204 -9.89 2.76 1.26
CA VAL A 204 -10.43 1.52 0.69
C VAL A 204 -10.81 0.48 1.75
N PHE A 205 -10.30 0.61 2.98
CA PHE A 205 -10.70 -0.26 4.10
C PHE A 205 -11.75 0.41 4.98
N GLY A 206 -12.77 -0.37 5.33
CA GLY A 206 -13.83 0.04 6.23
C GLY A 206 -13.45 -0.07 7.71
N ALA A 207 -14.26 0.55 8.56
CA ALA A 207 -14.23 0.27 9.99
C ALA A 207 -14.77 -1.16 10.27
N ASN A 208 -14.20 -1.85 11.25
CA ASN A 208 -14.75 -3.12 11.75
C ASN A 208 -15.06 -3.01 13.25
N LEU A 209 -16.35 -2.93 13.54
CA LEU A 209 -16.89 -2.76 14.87
C LEU A 209 -16.99 -4.09 15.65
N GLU A 210 -16.68 -5.24 15.05
CA GLU A 210 -16.65 -6.53 15.76
C GLU A 210 -15.28 -6.84 16.39
N SER A 211 -14.21 -6.16 15.95
CA SER A 211 -12.84 -6.29 16.49
C SER A 211 -12.60 -5.48 17.79
N ARG A 212 -13.67 -5.03 18.45
CA ARG A 212 -13.71 -4.07 19.60
C ARG A 212 -13.03 -4.49 20.92
N GLY A 213 -12.31 -5.61 20.99
CA GLY A 213 -11.94 -6.20 22.29
C GLY A 213 -10.65 -7.03 22.37
N GLY A 214 -9.75 -6.95 21.39
CA GLY A 214 -8.41 -7.51 21.51
C GLY A 214 -7.35 -6.41 21.43
N ASP A 215 -6.13 -6.68 21.91
CA ASP A 215 -4.94 -5.86 21.62
C ASP A 215 -4.92 -5.61 20.11
N VAL A 216 -5.27 -4.38 19.69
CA VAL A 216 -5.65 -4.08 18.30
C VAL A 216 -4.39 -4.12 17.45
N PRO A 217 -4.22 -5.12 16.57
CA PRO A 217 -3.03 -5.16 15.72
C PRO A 217 -3.06 -3.96 14.75
N PRO A 218 -1.89 -3.47 14.31
CA PRO A 218 -1.71 -2.40 13.35
C PRO A 218 -2.13 -2.96 12.00
N GLY A 219 -3.43 -2.91 11.73
CA GLY A 219 -3.98 -3.56 10.57
C GLY A 219 -5.19 -2.84 10.02
N TYR A 220 -5.62 -3.35 8.88
CA TYR A 220 -6.89 -3.01 8.29
C TYR A 220 -8.00 -3.59 9.15
N TRP A 221 -9.01 -2.79 9.48
CA TRP A 221 -10.03 -3.25 10.41
C TRP A 221 -11.04 -4.12 9.68
N ALA A 222 -11.43 -3.76 8.46
CA ALA A 222 -12.31 -4.54 7.61
C ALA A 222 -11.56 -5.12 6.40
N ASP A 223 -12.23 -6.02 5.69
CA ASP A 223 -11.77 -6.45 4.37
C ASP A 223 -12.05 -5.37 3.33
N THR A 224 -11.31 -5.43 2.23
CA THR A 224 -11.64 -4.66 1.03
C THR A 224 -11.70 -5.58 -0.19
N TYR A 225 -11.83 -5.00 -1.38
CA TYR A 225 -11.88 -5.74 -2.63
C TYR A 225 -10.92 -5.14 -3.65
N MET A 226 -10.35 -5.98 -4.51
CA MET A 226 -9.44 -5.54 -5.57
C MET A 226 -10.12 -4.55 -6.52
N GLY A 227 -11.41 -4.74 -6.84
CA GLY A 227 -12.19 -3.78 -7.62
C GLY A 227 -12.28 -2.40 -6.96
N THR A 228 -12.38 -2.35 -5.63
CA THR A 228 -12.37 -1.10 -4.84
C THR A 228 -11.02 -0.39 -4.95
N VAL A 229 -9.92 -1.13 -4.78
CA VAL A 229 -8.56 -0.60 -4.93
C VAL A 229 -8.32 -0.07 -6.35
N MET A 230 -8.71 -0.83 -7.38
CA MET A 230 -8.53 -0.42 -8.77
C MET A 230 -9.34 0.85 -9.08
N ALA A 231 -10.55 0.97 -8.52
CA ALA A 231 -11.35 2.18 -8.64
C ALA A 231 -10.67 3.39 -7.97
N ALA A 232 -10.06 3.21 -6.80
CA ALA A 232 -9.29 4.25 -6.13
C ALA A 232 -8.06 4.68 -6.97
N LEU A 233 -7.34 3.74 -7.59
CA LEU A 233 -6.21 4.06 -8.46
C LEU A 233 -6.63 4.80 -9.74
N VAL A 234 -7.75 4.40 -10.36
CA VAL A 234 -8.32 5.13 -11.51
C VAL A 234 -8.69 6.56 -11.11
N TYR A 235 -9.32 6.73 -9.95
CA TYR A 235 -9.68 8.05 -9.44
C TYR A 235 -8.45 8.91 -9.10
N ALA A 236 -7.42 8.35 -8.47
CA ALA A 236 -6.14 9.04 -8.21
C ALA A 236 -5.54 9.60 -9.50
N ALA A 237 -5.60 8.82 -10.58
CA ALA A 237 -5.13 9.25 -11.89
C ALA A 237 -6.02 10.32 -12.52
N GLU A 238 -7.34 10.24 -12.35
CA GLU A 238 -8.30 11.22 -12.86
C GLU A 238 -8.15 12.60 -12.20
N ILE A 239 -7.89 12.63 -10.90
CA ILE A 239 -7.63 13.88 -10.16
C ILE A 239 -6.19 14.39 -10.31
N GLY A 240 -5.38 13.73 -11.15
CA GLY A 240 -4.03 14.16 -11.46
C GLY A 240 -3.03 14.03 -10.31
N CYS A 241 -3.13 12.98 -9.50
CA CYS A 241 -2.05 12.66 -8.55
C CYS A 241 -0.77 12.29 -9.32
N ASP A 242 0.37 12.80 -8.87
CA ASP A 242 1.68 12.46 -9.44
C ASP A 242 2.15 11.08 -8.99
N ALA A 243 1.81 10.71 -7.75
CA ALA A 243 2.03 9.39 -7.22
C ALA A 243 0.77 8.81 -6.55
N ALA A 244 0.64 7.48 -6.55
CA ALA A 244 -0.36 6.75 -5.79
C ALA A 244 0.31 5.61 -5.03
N ASN A 245 0.25 5.64 -3.71
CA ASN A 245 0.82 4.61 -2.86
C ASN A 245 -0.23 3.55 -2.50
N LEU A 246 0.11 2.29 -2.78
CA LEU A 246 -0.66 1.11 -2.40
C LEU A 246 0.21 0.27 -1.44
N SER A 247 0.19 0.62 -0.16
CA SER A 247 0.86 -0.13 0.91
C SER A 247 0.15 -1.45 1.26
N LEU A 248 -0.46 -2.06 0.25
CA LEU A 248 -1.34 -3.20 0.35
C LEU A 248 -0.65 -4.34 -0.42
N GLY A 249 0.07 -5.20 0.30
CA GLY A 249 0.76 -6.31 -0.34
C GLY A 249 -0.24 -7.39 -0.72
N TRP A 250 -0.53 -7.59 -2.00
CA TRP A 250 -1.24 -8.78 -2.46
C TRP A 250 -0.38 -9.52 -3.48
N THR A 251 -0.34 -10.84 -3.36
CA THR A 251 0.36 -11.67 -4.33
C THR A 251 -0.51 -12.86 -4.69
N TRP A 252 -1.24 -12.76 -5.81
CA TRP A 252 -1.96 -13.90 -6.38
C TRP A 252 -1.29 -14.37 -7.65
N ARG A 253 -1.12 -15.69 -7.73
CA ARG A 253 -0.74 -16.37 -8.97
C ARG A 253 -1.92 -16.37 -9.93
N MET A 254 -1.97 -15.37 -10.79
CA MET A 254 -2.91 -15.32 -11.91
C MET A 254 -2.35 -16.16 -13.05
N ARG A 255 -2.98 -17.30 -13.33
CA ARG A 255 -2.70 -18.04 -14.56
C ARG A 255 -3.21 -17.25 -15.76
N GLN A 256 -2.54 -17.39 -16.91
CA GLN A 256 -2.93 -16.73 -18.17
C GLN A 256 -4.19 -17.32 -18.84
N GLU A 257 -5.10 -17.91 -18.05
CA GLU A 257 -6.32 -18.61 -18.45
C GLU A 257 -7.49 -18.21 -17.54
N GLY A 258 -8.74 -18.41 -18.00
CA GLY A 258 -9.95 -18.10 -17.22
C GLY A 258 -9.99 -16.67 -16.67
N TRP A 259 -10.39 -16.53 -15.41
CA TRP A 259 -10.43 -15.24 -14.71
C TRP A 259 -9.05 -14.62 -14.47
N GLY A 260 -7.97 -15.41 -14.41
CA GLY A 260 -6.62 -14.86 -14.29
C GLY A 260 -6.22 -14.03 -15.52
N ARG A 261 -6.63 -14.45 -16.72
CA ARG A 261 -6.50 -13.64 -17.95
C ARG A 261 -7.33 -12.35 -17.88
N PHE A 262 -8.53 -12.41 -17.31
CA PHE A 262 -9.38 -11.23 -17.16
C PHE A 262 -8.73 -10.21 -16.23
N TRP A 263 -8.30 -10.63 -15.04
CA TRP A 263 -7.60 -9.76 -14.09
C TRP A 263 -6.29 -9.22 -14.64
N GLY A 264 -5.50 -10.02 -15.38
CA GLY A 264 -4.32 -9.52 -16.08
C GLY A 264 -4.63 -8.36 -17.04
N LYS A 265 -5.77 -8.40 -17.74
CA LYS A 265 -6.24 -7.28 -18.58
C LYS A 265 -6.72 -6.08 -17.76
N VAL A 266 -7.36 -6.30 -16.62
CA VAL A 266 -7.79 -5.24 -15.69
C VAL A 266 -6.56 -4.48 -15.18
N HIS A 267 -5.59 -5.18 -14.58
CA HIS A 267 -4.34 -4.60 -14.09
C HIS A 267 -3.58 -3.85 -15.19
N GLN A 268 -3.47 -4.42 -16.39
CA GLN A 268 -2.82 -3.73 -17.52
C GLN A 268 -3.58 -2.47 -17.93
N ARG A 269 -4.91 -2.49 -17.95
CA ARG A 269 -5.72 -1.34 -18.38
C ARG A 269 -5.64 -0.20 -17.37
N VAL A 270 -5.84 -0.51 -16.08
CA VAL A 270 -5.77 0.45 -14.99
C VAL A 270 -4.37 1.04 -14.87
N GLY A 271 -3.34 0.20 -14.83
CA GLY A 271 -1.95 0.67 -14.72
C GLY A 271 -1.50 1.52 -15.91
N ASN A 272 -1.89 1.14 -17.14
CA ASN A 272 -1.60 1.96 -18.33
C ASN A 272 -2.34 3.29 -18.32
N TYR A 273 -3.57 3.33 -17.81
CA TYR A 273 -4.33 4.56 -17.65
C TYR A 273 -3.65 5.48 -16.64
N ALA A 274 -3.33 4.99 -15.43
CA ALA A 274 -2.64 5.77 -14.40
C ALA A 274 -1.31 6.36 -14.92
N ARG A 275 -0.47 5.52 -15.52
CA ARG A 275 0.79 5.95 -16.15
C ARG A 275 0.55 6.95 -17.29
N GLY A 276 -0.52 6.78 -18.06
CA GLY A 276 -0.90 7.68 -19.15
C GLY A 276 -1.36 9.06 -18.68
N GLN A 277 -1.96 9.15 -17.49
CA GLN A 277 -2.32 10.41 -16.83
C GLN A 277 -1.15 11.05 -16.09
N GLY A 278 -0.02 10.37 -15.96
CA GLY A 278 1.16 10.88 -15.26
C GLY A 278 1.30 10.41 -13.81
N THR A 279 0.42 9.51 -13.35
CA THR A 279 0.47 8.94 -12.00
C THR A 279 1.39 7.71 -11.97
N LEU A 280 2.49 7.81 -11.22
CA LEU A 280 3.31 6.65 -10.86
C LEU A 280 2.69 5.97 -9.64
N HIS A 281 2.53 4.65 -9.66
CA HIS A 281 1.94 3.94 -8.54
C HIS A 281 2.92 2.93 -7.95
N THR A 282 2.98 2.87 -6.62
CA THR A 282 3.92 2.04 -5.85
C THR A 282 3.15 0.97 -5.08
N HIS A 283 3.72 -0.23 -4.97
CA HIS A 283 3.09 -1.37 -4.32
C HIS A 283 4.02 -2.04 -3.33
N ALA A 284 3.51 -2.41 -2.17
CA ALA A 284 4.20 -3.30 -1.25
C ALA A 284 4.31 -4.72 -1.84
N SER A 285 5.49 -5.36 -1.79
CA SER A 285 5.66 -6.72 -2.32
C SER A 285 5.05 -7.83 -1.46
N GLY A 286 4.73 -7.53 -0.19
CA GLY A 286 4.21 -8.50 0.79
C GLY A 286 5.24 -8.93 1.84
N ASN A 287 4.73 -9.50 2.95
CA ASN A 287 5.48 -9.73 4.19
C ASN A 287 5.61 -11.23 4.57
N TRP A 288 5.67 -12.14 3.59
CA TRP A 288 5.68 -13.60 3.86
C TRP A 288 7.04 -14.27 3.68
N GLY A 289 8.07 -13.51 3.31
CA GLY A 289 9.40 -14.06 2.97
C GLY A 289 9.39 -15.02 1.78
N GLU A 290 8.32 -15.02 0.99
CA GLU A 290 8.14 -15.94 -0.13
C GLU A 290 8.80 -15.42 -1.41
N SER A 291 9.09 -16.35 -2.32
CA SER A 291 9.59 -16.03 -3.65
C SER A 291 8.45 -15.77 -4.63
N LEU A 292 8.42 -14.58 -5.23
CA LEU A 292 7.59 -14.20 -6.37
C LEU A 292 8.22 -14.59 -7.72
N GLN A 293 9.22 -15.46 -7.73
CA GLN A 293 9.68 -16.03 -9.01
C GLN A 293 8.68 -17.07 -9.48
N PHE A 294 7.87 -16.66 -10.45
CA PHE A 294 6.81 -17.48 -11.02
C PHE A 294 7.26 -18.27 -12.24
N ASN A 295 6.51 -19.34 -12.56
CA ASN A 295 6.61 -19.97 -13.87
C ASN A 295 6.10 -18.99 -14.96
N ARG A 296 6.54 -19.18 -16.21
CA ARG A 296 6.25 -18.26 -17.33
C ARG A 296 4.75 -18.03 -17.60
N ASP A 297 3.87 -18.89 -17.10
CA ASP A 297 2.41 -18.87 -17.27
C ASP A 297 1.64 -18.20 -16.11
N GLU A 298 2.34 -17.69 -15.10
CA GLU A 298 1.79 -17.01 -13.92
C GLU A 298 2.24 -15.55 -13.87
N THR A 299 1.31 -14.65 -13.54
CA THR A 299 1.58 -13.24 -13.23
C THR A 299 1.06 -12.90 -11.85
N ASP A 300 1.64 -11.87 -11.24
CA ASP A 300 1.25 -11.40 -9.92
C ASP A 300 0.55 -10.04 -9.97
N SER A 301 -0.33 -9.80 -9.02
CA SER A 301 -1.12 -8.57 -8.90
C SER A 301 -0.30 -7.35 -8.48
N SER A 302 0.86 -7.53 -7.86
CA SER A 302 1.84 -6.46 -7.64
C SER A 302 2.42 -5.93 -8.96
N GLN A 303 2.43 -6.73 -10.02
CA GLN A 303 2.95 -6.35 -11.35
C GLN A 303 1.93 -5.54 -12.18
N THR A 304 1.17 -4.66 -11.53
CA THR A 304 0.28 -3.74 -12.25
C THR A 304 1.11 -2.93 -13.24
N ALA A 305 0.67 -2.90 -14.51
CA ALA A 305 1.51 -2.40 -15.59
C ALA A 305 1.92 -0.93 -15.36
N GLY A 306 3.22 -0.68 -15.24
CA GLY A 306 3.74 0.67 -15.05
C GLY A 306 3.88 1.11 -13.59
N GLY A 307 3.61 0.24 -12.61
CA GLY A 307 3.91 0.50 -11.20
C GLY A 307 5.35 0.14 -10.83
N ILE A 308 5.68 0.37 -9.55
CA ILE A 308 6.92 -0.10 -8.90
C ILE A 308 6.53 -1.05 -7.77
N THR A 309 6.95 -2.31 -7.86
CA THR A 309 6.86 -3.27 -6.75
C THR A 309 8.06 -3.12 -5.83
N THR A 310 7.80 -2.88 -4.54
CA THR A 310 8.80 -2.49 -3.55
C THR A 310 8.97 -3.56 -2.47
N SER A 311 10.21 -4.04 -2.33
CA SER A 311 10.64 -4.87 -1.20
C SER A 311 11.14 -4.01 -0.03
N ALA A 312 11.22 -4.62 1.15
CA ALA A 312 11.65 -3.94 2.38
C ALA A 312 13.10 -4.28 2.75
N THR A 313 13.81 -3.26 3.24
CA THR A 313 15.09 -3.37 3.93
C THR A 313 15.00 -2.75 5.33
N GLY A 314 15.96 -3.07 6.19
CA GLY A 314 16.12 -2.41 7.48
C GLY A 314 17.46 -2.79 8.13
N PRO A 315 18.00 -1.90 8.98
CA PRO A 315 19.24 -2.16 9.70
C PRO A 315 19.05 -3.26 10.74
N VAL A 316 20.14 -3.66 11.38
CA VAL A 316 20.09 -4.43 12.63
C VAL A 316 20.88 -3.67 13.67
N GLY A 317 20.29 -3.50 14.86
CA GLY A 317 20.96 -2.87 15.98
C GLY A 317 21.17 -1.36 15.81
N PHE A 318 20.22 -0.66 15.18
CA PHE A 318 20.26 0.79 15.10
C PHE A 318 20.20 1.41 16.50
N ASP A 319 21.19 2.26 16.82
CA ASP A 319 21.24 3.06 18.04
C ASP A 319 20.98 4.54 17.72
N PRO A 320 19.84 5.12 18.13
CA PRO A 320 19.49 6.50 17.84
C PRO A 320 20.37 7.54 18.55
N GLU A 321 21.21 7.15 19.52
CA GLU A 321 22.14 8.07 20.18
C GLU A 321 23.50 8.17 19.47
N THR A 322 23.92 7.09 18.80
CA THR A 322 25.22 7.03 18.10
C THR A 322 25.10 7.04 16.58
N GLU A 323 23.90 6.79 16.05
CA GLU A 323 23.60 6.58 14.64
C GLU A 323 24.36 5.37 14.04
N GLU A 324 24.79 4.44 14.89
CA GLU A 324 25.48 3.21 14.48
C GLU A 324 24.49 2.06 14.26
N TYR A 325 24.89 1.09 13.44
CA TYR A 325 24.15 -0.13 13.15
C TYR A 325 25.11 -1.31 12.96
N ASP A 326 24.67 -2.51 13.36
CA ASP A 326 25.42 -3.77 13.17
C ASP A 326 25.28 -4.30 11.73
N GLU A 327 24.09 -4.19 11.15
CA GLU A 327 23.83 -4.41 9.72
C GLU A 327 23.29 -3.12 9.08
N PRO A 328 23.70 -2.79 7.84
CA PRO A 328 23.34 -1.51 7.22
C PRO A 328 21.84 -1.41 6.86
N PRO A 329 21.30 -0.18 6.70
CA PRO A 329 19.90 0.09 6.33
C PRO A 329 19.38 -0.62 5.09
N TYR A 330 20.26 -0.88 4.11
CA TYR A 330 19.93 -1.61 2.89
C TYR A 330 19.85 -3.14 3.07
N SER A 331 20.06 -3.68 4.27
CA SER A 331 19.97 -5.12 4.52
C SER A 331 18.54 -5.65 4.32
N PRO A 332 18.31 -6.78 3.63
CA PRO A 332 16.96 -7.29 3.41
C PRO A 332 16.24 -7.58 4.72
N SER A 333 14.96 -7.18 4.79
CA SER A 333 14.12 -7.45 5.96
C SER A 333 13.77 -8.93 6.07
N THR A 334 13.57 -9.42 7.30
CA THR A 334 13.35 -10.85 7.56
C THR A 334 12.06 -11.40 6.94
N TYR A 335 11.06 -10.53 6.76
CA TYR A 335 9.74 -10.85 6.24
C TYR A 335 9.58 -10.51 4.74
N THR A 336 10.53 -9.81 4.11
CA THR A 336 10.28 -9.24 2.77
C THR A 336 10.08 -10.35 1.74
N THR A 337 8.95 -10.31 1.07
CA THR A 337 8.73 -11.05 -0.17
C THR A 337 9.74 -10.59 -1.23
N HIS A 338 10.20 -11.51 -2.09
CA HIS A 338 11.32 -11.24 -3.00
C HIS A 338 11.19 -11.99 -4.32
N GLY A 339 11.86 -11.55 -5.40
CA GLY A 339 11.90 -12.31 -6.65
C GLY A 339 12.57 -11.59 -7.80
N VAL A 340 13.46 -12.29 -8.52
CA VAL A 340 14.09 -11.76 -9.74
C VAL A 340 13.01 -11.51 -10.79
N GLY A 341 12.90 -10.25 -11.24
CA GLY A 341 11.88 -9.81 -12.21
C GLY A 341 10.50 -9.57 -11.61
N ALA A 342 10.34 -9.71 -10.29
CA ALA A 342 9.11 -9.36 -9.57
C ALA A 342 9.26 -8.08 -8.74
N ILE A 343 10.46 -7.85 -8.18
CA ILE A 343 10.80 -6.62 -7.47
C ILE A 343 11.39 -5.61 -8.44
N ASP A 344 10.93 -4.36 -8.39
CA ASP A 344 11.45 -3.24 -9.16
C ASP A 344 12.52 -2.47 -8.37
N LEU A 345 12.28 -2.24 -7.07
CA LEU A 345 13.14 -1.50 -6.15
C LEU A 345 13.06 -2.06 -4.72
N ALA A 346 14.12 -1.88 -3.95
CA ALA A 346 14.10 -2.03 -2.49
C ALA A 346 14.10 -0.66 -1.81
N ALA A 347 13.43 -0.53 -0.66
CA ALA A 347 13.39 0.72 0.11
C ALA A 347 13.27 0.46 1.62
N PRO A 348 13.58 1.45 2.47
CA PRO A 348 13.44 1.33 3.93
C PRO A 348 12.04 0.89 4.36
N GLY A 349 11.91 -0.30 4.92
CA GLY A 349 10.65 -0.84 5.45
C GLY A 349 10.72 -1.35 6.88
N GLY A 350 11.90 -1.35 7.51
CA GLY A 350 12.11 -1.88 8.86
C GLY A 350 12.53 -3.35 8.88
N LYS A 351 13.24 -3.80 9.91
CA LYS A 351 13.77 -5.17 9.96
C LYS A 351 12.75 -6.22 10.39
N GLY A 352 11.85 -5.86 11.30
CA GLY A 352 10.98 -6.79 12.04
C GLY A 352 11.75 -7.77 12.94
N GLY A 353 13.02 -7.46 13.24
CA GLY A 353 13.93 -8.22 14.13
C GLY A 353 13.98 -7.57 15.51
N GLU A 354 14.58 -8.16 16.56
CA GLU A 354 14.31 -7.88 17.99
C GLU A 354 14.23 -6.41 18.47
N SER A 355 14.98 -5.47 17.87
CA SER A 355 14.96 -4.05 18.25
C SER A 355 13.87 -3.28 17.51
N GLN A 356 13.06 -2.49 18.23
CA GLN A 356 12.07 -1.60 17.62
C GLN A 356 12.72 -0.46 16.83
N TYR A 357 13.95 -0.05 17.19
CA TYR A 357 14.67 1.01 16.50
C TYR A 357 15.10 0.61 15.09
N ASP A 358 15.10 -0.68 14.78
CA ASP A 358 15.36 -1.19 13.43
C ASP A 358 14.14 -1.04 12.50
N ASP A 359 13.00 -0.61 13.03
CA ASP A 359 11.73 -0.44 12.31
C ASP A 359 11.46 1.04 12.00
N VAL A 360 10.42 1.33 11.22
CA VAL A 360 10.15 2.69 10.72
C VAL A 360 9.29 3.46 11.72
N TYR A 361 9.86 4.51 12.31
CA TYR A 361 9.17 5.41 13.23
C TYR A 361 8.32 6.45 12.49
N ASN A 362 7.00 6.47 12.73
CA ASN A 362 6.13 7.46 12.12
C ASN A 362 4.81 7.68 12.87
N ALA A 363 4.04 8.68 12.43
CA ALA A 363 2.76 9.09 13.00
C ALA A 363 1.73 7.96 12.96
N ILE A 364 0.94 7.83 14.03
CA ILE A 364 -0.18 6.90 14.13
C ILE A 364 -1.41 7.62 14.67
N ALA A 365 -2.57 7.05 14.38
CA ALA A 365 -3.82 7.53 14.95
C ALA A 365 -4.75 6.35 15.26
N LEU A 366 -4.96 6.10 16.55
CA LEU A 366 -5.83 5.03 17.03
C LEU A 366 -7.28 5.54 17.06
N PRO A 367 -8.17 5.01 16.21
CA PRO A 367 -9.57 5.44 16.16
C PRO A 367 -10.31 4.98 17.42
N GLN A 368 -11.20 5.84 17.92
CA GLN A 368 -12.09 5.53 19.03
C GLN A 368 -13.54 5.54 18.56
N PHE A 369 -14.27 4.48 18.88
CA PHE A 369 -15.69 4.32 18.58
C PHE A 369 -16.44 3.96 19.86
N ASP A 370 -17.68 4.42 19.99
CA ASP A 370 -18.56 3.97 21.07
C ASP A 370 -19.16 2.57 20.79
N GLU A 371 -20.06 2.11 21.67
CA GLU A 371 -20.75 0.82 21.54
C GLU A 371 -21.71 0.78 20.33
N ASP A 372 -22.24 1.93 19.90
CA ASP A 372 -23.18 2.06 18.79
C ASP A 372 -22.48 2.22 17.43
N GLY A 373 -21.15 2.44 17.44
CA GLY A 373 -20.34 2.63 16.23
C GLY A 373 -20.16 4.09 15.87
N GLU A 374 -20.56 5.01 16.74
CA GLU A 374 -20.29 6.42 16.51
C GLU A 374 -18.80 6.71 16.73
N TYR A 375 -18.21 7.46 15.79
CA TYR A 375 -16.81 7.84 15.86
C TYR A 375 -16.63 8.95 16.90
N LEU A 376 -15.80 8.69 17.92
CA LEU A 376 -15.56 9.60 19.04
C LEU A 376 -14.33 10.49 18.85
N GLY A 377 -13.48 10.15 17.88
CA GLY A 377 -12.19 10.81 17.65
C GLY A 377 -11.06 9.79 17.50
N ALA A 378 -9.82 10.26 17.51
CA ALA A 378 -8.64 9.41 17.49
C ALA A 378 -7.60 9.90 18.49
N GLU A 379 -6.83 8.96 19.03
CA GLU A 379 -5.64 9.23 19.81
C GLU A 379 -4.43 9.28 18.88
N TYR A 380 -3.75 10.42 18.86
CA TYR A 380 -2.58 10.66 18.02
C TYR A 380 -1.31 10.28 18.76
N GLY A 381 -0.33 9.74 18.03
CA GLY A 381 0.95 9.36 18.58
C GLY A 381 1.92 8.92 17.49
N TYR A 382 2.95 8.20 17.89
CA TYR A 382 3.97 7.69 16.97
C TYR A 382 4.30 6.24 17.33
N ALA A 383 4.61 5.43 16.32
CA ALA A 383 4.99 4.03 16.52
C ALA A 383 6.01 3.55 15.48
N PHE A 384 6.69 2.47 15.84
CA PHE A 384 7.63 1.75 15.00
C PHE A 384 6.92 0.61 14.28
N TYR A 385 6.85 0.66 12.95
CA TYR A 385 6.29 -0.43 12.14
C TYR A 385 7.31 -1.02 11.17
N ALA A 386 7.21 -2.33 10.98
CA ALA A 386 7.99 -3.05 9.98
C ALA A 386 7.06 -3.63 8.91
N GLY A 387 7.30 -3.29 7.65
CA GLY A 387 6.60 -3.88 6.52
C GLY A 387 7.06 -3.36 5.17
N THR A 388 6.78 -4.14 4.12
CA THR A 388 6.82 -3.62 2.74
C THR A 388 5.83 -2.48 2.53
N SER A 389 4.81 -2.40 3.39
CA SER A 389 3.90 -1.27 3.55
C SER A 389 4.55 0.03 4.00
N MET A 390 5.71 -0.02 4.67
CA MET A 390 6.50 1.16 5.05
C MET A 390 7.55 1.48 3.97
N ALA A 391 7.97 0.49 3.17
CA ALA A 391 8.90 0.68 2.05
C ALA A 391 8.26 1.35 0.82
N ALA A 392 7.06 0.91 0.42
CA ALA A 392 6.32 1.49 -0.70
C ALA A 392 6.12 3.03 -0.61
N PRO A 393 5.75 3.62 0.55
CA PRO A 393 5.58 5.06 0.67
C PRO A 393 6.89 5.83 0.62
N GLN A 394 8.05 5.23 0.94
CA GLN A 394 9.35 5.88 0.69
C GLN A 394 9.52 6.17 -0.80
N VAL A 395 9.17 5.20 -1.66
CA VAL A 395 9.23 5.37 -3.12
C VAL A 395 8.21 6.39 -3.61
N ALA A 396 7.00 6.43 -3.03
CA ALA A 396 5.99 7.42 -3.38
C ALA A 396 6.42 8.84 -3.01
N GLY A 397 7.03 9.03 -1.84
CA GLY A 397 7.62 10.31 -1.42
C GLY A 397 8.79 10.72 -2.31
N ALA A 398 9.68 9.80 -2.65
CA ALA A 398 10.77 10.06 -3.60
C ALA A 398 10.23 10.46 -4.99
N ALA A 399 9.17 9.80 -5.47
CA ALA A 399 8.50 10.16 -6.71
C ALA A 399 7.95 11.59 -6.69
N ALA A 400 7.38 12.02 -5.56
CA ALA A 400 6.89 13.38 -5.35
C ALA A 400 8.04 14.40 -5.39
N LEU A 401 9.15 14.14 -4.70
CA LEU A 401 10.33 15.01 -4.76
C LEU A 401 10.89 15.14 -6.18
N VAL A 402 11.09 14.01 -6.88
CA VAL A 402 11.59 13.99 -8.27
C VAL A 402 10.65 14.78 -9.19
N LYS A 403 9.33 14.58 -9.05
CA LYS A 403 8.34 15.28 -9.85
C LYS A 403 8.30 16.79 -9.54
N SER A 404 8.53 17.19 -8.30
CA SER A 404 8.62 18.61 -7.93
C SER A 404 9.87 19.26 -8.53
N ALA A 405 11.04 18.60 -8.43
CA ALA A 405 12.28 19.07 -9.06
C ALA A 405 12.20 19.10 -10.60
N HIS A 406 11.46 18.16 -11.19
CA HIS A 406 11.32 17.99 -12.63
C HIS A 406 9.84 17.94 -13.05
N SER A 407 9.15 19.07 -12.91
CA SER A 407 7.70 19.18 -13.20
C SER A 407 7.29 18.71 -14.61
N GLU A 408 8.20 18.71 -15.57
CA GLU A 408 8.00 18.24 -16.93
C GLU A 408 8.03 16.71 -17.09
N TYR A 409 8.53 15.97 -16.10
CA TYR A 409 8.62 14.51 -16.17
C TYR A 409 7.24 13.87 -16.15
N ASN A 410 7.00 12.94 -17.08
CA ASN A 410 5.87 12.02 -16.95
C ASN A 410 6.21 10.87 -15.99
N ALA A 411 5.21 10.06 -15.62
CA ALA A 411 5.37 8.92 -14.71
C ALA A 411 6.54 7.97 -15.08
N ASN A 412 6.79 7.74 -16.38
CA ASN A 412 7.89 6.90 -16.80
C ASN A 412 9.25 7.56 -16.55
N GLN A 413 9.37 8.86 -16.77
CA GLN A 413 10.62 9.58 -16.50
C GLN A 413 10.91 9.62 -15.00
N VAL A 414 9.89 9.82 -14.16
CA VAL A 414 10.01 9.70 -12.70
C VAL A 414 10.47 8.29 -12.30
N ARG A 415 9.81 7.23 -12.80
CA ARG A 415 10.25 5.84 -12.56
C ARG A 415 11.69 5.59 -13.00
N ILE A 416 12.10 6.16 -14.14
CA ILE A 416 13.46 6.01 -14.67
C ILE A 416 14.47 6.72 -13.78
N ALA A 417 14.17 7.92 -13.27
CA ALA A 417 15.03 8.61 -12.32
C ALA A 417 15.27 7.75 -11.08
N LEU A 418 14.18 7.27 -10.45
CA LEU A 418 14.25 6.42 -9.26
C LEU A 418 15.02 5.11 -9.49
N THR A 419 14.82 4.43 -10.63
CA THR A 419 15.45 3.14 -10.89
C THR A 419 16.89 3.23 -11.40
N ARG A 420 17.29 4.36 -12.00
CA ARG A 420 18.67 4.54 -12.50
C ARG A 420 19.65 5.00 -11.44
N THR A 421 19.17 5.67 -10.40
CA THR A 421 20.00 6.09 -9.26
C THR A 421 20.04 5.05 -8.16
N ALA A 422 19.15 4.07 -8.18
CA ALA A 422 19.16 2.96 -7.24
C ALA A 422 20.42 2.09 -7.42
N GLU A 423 21.04 1.71 -6.29
CA GLU A 423 22.26 0.91 -6.28
C GLU A 423 22.01 -0.47 -5.69
N ARG A 424 22.56 -1.51 -6.31
CA ARG A 424 22.45 -2.87 -5.78
C ARG A 424 23.65 -3.16 -4.88
N PRO A 425 23.45 -3.54 -3.60
CA PRO A 425 24.53 -4.02 -2.76
C PRO A 425 25.10 -5.34 -3.30
N ASP A 426 26.44 -5.47 -3.29
CA ASP A 426 27.13 -6.68 -3.77
C ASP A 426 27.01 -7.86 -2.79
N GLU A 427 26.72 -7.56 -1.51
CA GLU A 427 26.68 -8.53 -0.42
C GLU A 427 25.41 -9.39 -0.41
N TYR A 428 24.36 -8.96 -1.09
CA TYR A 428 23.03 -9.60 -1.03
C TYR A 428 22.56 -10.12 -2.39
N GLU A 429 21.65 -11.09 -2.35
CA GLU A 429 21.10 -11.68 -3.58
C GLU A 429 20.23 -10.67 -4.36
N ASN A 430 20.37 -10.68 -5.69
CA ASN A 430 19.60 -9.82 -6.60
C ASN A 430 18.07 -9.93 -6.43
N LYS A 431 17.56 -11.05 -5.92
CA LYS A 431 16.11 -11.27 -5.77
C LYS A 431 15.41 -10.22 -4.91
N TYR A 432 16.14 -9.49 -4.06
CA TYR A 432 15.58 -8.48 -3.17
C TYR A 432 15.53 -7.07 -3.77
N TYR A 433 16.36 -6.73 -4.75
CA TYR A 433 16.61 -5.32 -5.07
C TYR A 433 16.05 -4.87 -6.42
N GLY A 434 15.76 -5.78 -7.35
CA GLY A 434 15.35 -5.36 -8.69
C GLY A 434 16.42 -4.46 -9.33
N SER A 435 16.09 -3.18 -9.53
CA SER A 435 17.03 -2.17 -10.03
C SER A 435 18.07 -1.74 -9.00
N GLY A 436 17.75 -1.80 -7.70
CA GLY A 436 18.63 -1.41 -6.61
C GLY A 436 17.85 -1.02 -5.35
N TYR A 437 18.60 -0.64 -4.32
CA TYR A 437 18.11 0.08 -3.16
C TYR A 437 17.89 1.55 -3.51
N LEU A 438 16.76 2.12 -3.07
CA LEU A 438 16.37 3.49 -3.32
C LEU A 438 17.46 4.47 -2.82
N ASP A 439 17.83 5.43 -3.66
CA ASP A 439 18.61 6.61 -3.26
C ASP A 439 17.81 7.86 -3.65
N THR A 440 17.04 8.35 -2.68
CA THR A 440 16.12 9.48 -2.87
C THR A 440 16.87 10.76 -3.22
N CYS A 441 17.93 11.10 -2.49
CA CYS A 441 18.72 12.30 -2.74
C CYS A 441 19.37 12.27 -4.14
N ALA A 442 19.93 11.13 -4.56
CA ALA A 442 20.47 11.00 -5.91
C ALA A 442 19.40 11.13 -7.01
N ALA A 443 18.21 10.57 -6.79
CA ALA A 443 17.10 10.67 -7.75
C ALA A 443 16.61 12.12 -7.95
N VAL A 444 16.67 12.94 -6.91
CA VAL A 444 16.24 14.35 -6.93
C VAL A 444 17.31 15.27 -7.53
N THR A 445 18.59 14.93 -7.35
CA THR A 445 19.72 15.80 -7.74
C THR A 445 20.33 15.46 -9.11
N GLY A 446 20.06 14.28 -9.66
CA GLY A 446 20.64 13.77 -10.92
C GLY A 446 19.73 13.92 -12.12
#